data_AF-A0A2D6HKD6-F1
#
_entry.id   AF-A0A2D6HKD6-F1
#
_cell.length_a   1.000
_cell.length_b   1.000
_cell.length_c   1.000
_cell.angle_alpha   90.00
_cell.angle_beta   90.00
_cell.angle_gamma   90.00
#
_symmetry.space_group_name_H-M   'P 1'
#
loop_
_entity.id
_entity.type
_entity.pdbx_description
1 polymer ?
#
loop_
_entity_poly.entity_id
_entity_poly.type
_entity_poly.pdbx_seq_one_letter_code
_entity_poly.pdbx_strand_id
1 'polypeptide(L)'
;MLAASGAAAVGADTVVLEARGLVPGQFMIFFQGDAALNGGHGVVFGDGLHCVGGDVWRCYSPLVIDSTGSVDSTGHSISGEPAGPATVHSGDTKHYQGWYRDPALSPCGSGFNLSHGLEIPFTP
;
A
#
# COMPACT_ATOMS: atom_id res chain seq x y z
N MET A 1 0.70 -4.21 -9.91
CA MET A 1 1.55 -5.01 -8.99
C MET A 1 2.25 -4.06 -8.03
N LEU A 2 2.33 -4.38 -6.73
CA LEU A 2 3.03 -3.60 -5.70
C LEU A 2 4.44 -4.20 -5.45
N ALA A 3 5.42 -3.36 -5.17
CA ALA A 3 6.77 -3.78 -4.78
C ALA A 3 7.34 -2.80 -3.75
N ALA A 4 8.37 -3.23 -3.01
CA ALA A 4 9.14 -2.36 -2.13
C ALA A 4 10.62 -2.38 -2.51
N SER A 5 11.29 -1.27 -2.24
CA SER A 5 12.74 -1.11 -2.34
C SER A 5 13.25 -0.31 -1.14
N GLY A 6 14.57 -0.28 -0.94
CA GLY A 6 15.19 0.37 0.23
C GLY A 6 15.38 -0.57 1.41
N ALA A 7 15.77 -0.01 2.55
CA ALA A 7 16.02 -0.75 3.79
C ALA A 7 14.86 -0.55 4.77
N ALA A 8 14.23 -1.66 5.19
CA ALA A 8 13.19 -1.70 6.22
C ALA A 8 13.78 -1.57 7.63
N ALA A 9 14.46 -0.46 7.88
CA ALA A 9 14.99 -0.08 9.19
C ALA A 9 14.32 1.22 9.63
N VAL A 10 13.70 1.20 10.82
CA VAL A 10 12.85 2.29 11.32
C VAL A 10 13.59 3.62 11.38
N GLY A 11 14.87 3.60 11.76
CA GLY A 11 15.70 4.82 11.86
C GLY A 11 16.16 5.39 10.51
N ALA A 12 16.03 4.63 9.41
CA ALA A 12 16.49 5.03 8.09
C ALA A 12 15.38 5.64 7.22
N ASP A 13 14.14 5.18 7.40
CA ASP A 13 12.95 5.58 6.62
C ASP A 13 13.19 5.63 5.10
N THR A 14 13.83 4.58 4.57
CA THR A 14 14.24 4.50 3.15
C THR A 14 13.34 3.61 2.30
N VAL A 15 12.32 2.98 2.89
CA VAL A 15 11.46 2.07 2.14
C VAL A 15 10.58 2.86 1.19
N VAL A 16 10.66 2.52 -0.09
CA VAL A 16 9.80 3.08 -1.14
C VAL A 16 8.90 1.98 -1.68
N LEU A 17 7.59 2.21 -1.63
CA LEU A 17 6.59 1.38 -2.28
C LEU A 17 6.39 1.86 -3.72
N GLU A 18 6.29 0.93 -4.66
CA GLU A 18 6.01 1.24 -6.05
C GLU A 18 4.87 0.33 -6.56
N ALA A 19 3.87 0.93 -7.19
CA ALA A 19 2.80 0.22 -7.86
C ALA A 19 2.81 0.50 -9.36
N ARG A 20 2.68 -0.56 -10.16
CA ARG A 20 2.71 -0.51 -11.64
C ARG A 20 1.51 -1.22 -12.27
N GLY A 21 1.25 -0.88 -13.53
CA GLY A 21 0.18 -1.50 -14.34
C GLY A 21 -1.19 -0.94 -13.98
N LEU A 22 -1.24 0.36 -13.68
CA LEU A 22 -2.44 1.08 -13.24
C LEU A 22 -2.97 1.98 -14.36
N VAL A 23 -4.17 2.52 -14.20
CA VAL A 23 -4.77 3.47 -15.14
C VAL A 23 -4.10 4.85 -15.00
N PRO A 24 -3.43 5.39 -16.04
CA PRO A 24 -2.82 6.72 -15.98
C PRO A 24 -3.81 7.85 -15.64
N GLY A 25 -3.34 8.86 -14.90
CA GLY A 25 -4.13 10.04 -14.51
C GLY A 25 -5.21 9.76 -13.45
N GLN A 26 -5.27 8.55 -12.93
CA GLN A 26 -6.16 8.18 -11.83
C GLN A 26 -5.46 8.30 -10.47
N PHE A 27 -6.23 8.19 -9.39
CA PHE A 27 -5.70 8.27 -8.02
C PHE A 27 -5.44 6.89 -7.41
N MET A 28 -4.40 6.83 -6.59
CA MET A 28 -4.05 5.68 -5.77
C MET A 28 -3.73 6.10 -4.34
N ILE A 29 -4.04 5.20 -3.40
CA ILE A 29 -3.78 5.34 -1.97
C ILE A 29 -2.95 4.14 -1.53
N PHE A 30 -1.81 4.43 -0.89
CA PHE A 30 -1.08 3.42 -0.12
C PHE A 30 -1.57 3.44 1.33
N PHE A 31 -1.79 2.25 1.87
CA PHE A 31 -2.18 2.06 3.25
C PHE A 31 -1.43 0.87 3.86
N GLN A 32 -1.31 0.91 5.17
CA GLN A 32 -0.69 -0.14 5.97
C GLN A 32 -1.66 -0.73 7.00
N GLY A 33 -1.29 -1.85 7.58
CA GLY A 33 -1.95 -2.45 8.72
C GLY A 33 -1.10 -3.54 9.38
N ASP A 34 -1.61 -4.05 10.49
CA ASP A 34 -0.87 -4.95 11.40
C ASP A 34 -1.21 -6.43 11.23
N ALA A 35 -2.12 -6.75 10.31
CA ALA A 35 -2.52 -8.13 10.05
C ALA A 35 -2.71 -8.41 8.56
N ALA A 36 -2.57 -9.68 8.18
CA ALA A 36 -3.00 -10.19 6.90
C ALA A 36 -4.43 -10.77 7.00
N LEU A 37 -5.38 -10.23 6.25
CA LEU A 37 -6.74 -10.75 6.20
C LEU A 37 -6.77 -12.12 5.53
N ASN A 38 -7.52 -13.04 6.13
CA ASN A 38 -7.67 -14.42 5.64
C ASN A 38 -6.31 -15.11 5.39
N GLY A 39 -5.32 -14.86 6.26
CA GLY A 39 -3.96 -15.39 6.11
C GLY A 39 -3.21 -14.87 4.87
N GLY A 40 -3.55 -13.66 4.40
CA GLY A 40 -2.97 -13.04 3.21
C GLY A 40 -3.71 -13.35 1.91
N HIS A 41 -4.65 -14.29 1.93
CA HIS A 41 -5.52 -14.57 0.78
C HIS A 41 -6.54 -13.46 0.52
N GLY A 42 -6.73 -12.55 1.48
CA GLY A 42 -7.61 -11.40 1.38
C GLY A 42 -9.09 -11.76 1.37
N VAL A 43 -9.91 -10.71 1.33
CA VAL A 43 -11.37 -10.75 1.25
C VAL A 43 -11.84 -9.87 0.09
N VAL A 44 -12.92 -10.25 -0.59
CA VAL A 44 -13.42 -9.49 -1.75
C VAL A 44 -13.78 -8.06 -1.35
N PHE A 45 -13.23 -7.09 -2.07
CA PHE A 45 -13.53 -5.67 -1.88
C PHE A 45 -13.33 -4.91 -3.19
N GLY A 46 -14.42 -4.35 -3.72
CA GLY A 46 -14.45 -3.82 -5.08
C GLY A 46 -14.11 -4.91 -6.09
N ASP A 47 -13.22 -4.59 -7.01
CA ASP A 47 -12.85 -5.51 -8.08
C ASP A 47 -11.65 -6.40 -7.74
N GLY A 48 -11.16 -6.33 -6.51
CA GLY A 48 -10.00 -7.07 -6.04
C GLY A 48 -10.19 -7.65 -4.64
N LEU A 49 -9.05 -7.89 -3.98
CA LEU A 49 -8.99 -8.47 -2.65
C LEU A 49 -8.33 -7.50 -1.69
N HIS A 50 -8.99 -7.24 -0.56
CA HIS A 50 -8.41 -6.54 0.58
C HIS A 50 -7.61 -7.54 1.40
N CYS A 51 -6.28 -7.40 1.41
CA CYS A 51 -5.35 -8.34 2.04
C CYS A 51 -4.80 -7.82 3.38
N VAL A 52 -4.78 -6.51 3.59
CA VAL A 52 -4.23 -5.88 4.80
C VAL A 52 -5.33 -5.65 5.83
N GLY A 53 -5.07 -5.83 7.12
CA GLY A 53 -6.09 -5.73 8.16
C GLY A 53 -5.51 -5.32 9.51
N GLY A 54 -6.31 -5.48 10.57
CA GLY A 54 -5.98 -4.95 11.88
C GLY A 54 -6.25 -3.44 11.93
N ASP A 55 -5.32 -2.69 12.51
CA ASP A 55 -5.38 -1.22 12.52
C ASP A 55 -4.91 -0.69 11.17
N VAL A 56 -5.87 -0.46 10.27
CA VAL A 56 -5.60 0.01 8.91
C VAL A 56 -5.44 1.52 8.88
N TRP A 57 -4.30 1.99 8.38
CA TRP A 57 -3.96 3.40 8.29
C TRP A 57 -3.52 3.78 6.88
N ARG A 58 -4.03 4.91 6.40
CA ARG A 58 -3.52 5.51 5.17
C ARG A 58 -2.14 6.14 5.44
N CYS A 59 -1.14 5.78 4.64
CA CYS A 59 0.23 6.29 4.83
C CYS A 59 0.30 7.81 4.58
N TYR A 60 -0.33 8.29 3.50
CA TYR A 60 -0.33 9.70 3.11
C TYR A 60 -1.47 10.01 2.12
N SER A 61 -1.56 11.26 1.66
CA SER A 61 -2.60 11.70 0.72
C SER A 61 -2.59 10.91 -0.60
N PRO A 62 -3.73 10.79 -1.31
CA PRO A 62 -3.77 10.09 -2.58
C PRO A 62 -2.75 10.66 -3.58
N LEU A 63 -2.08 9.78 -4.31
CA LEU A 63 -1.16 10.14 -5.39
C LEU A 63 -1.82 9.97 -6.75
N VAL A 64 -1.33 10.73 -7.72
CA VAL A 64 -1.74 10.62 -9.12
C VAL A 64 -0.83 9.60 -9.80
N ILE A 65 -1.44 8.65 -10.50
CA ILE A 65 -0.75 7.68 -11.34
C ILE A 65 -0.22 8.39 -12.58
N ASP A 66 1.07 8.19 -12.86
CA ASP A 66 1.76 8.83 -13.96
C ASP A 66 1.31 8.31 -15.34
N SER A 67 1.87 8.90 -16.41
CA SER A 67 1.55 8.54 -17.79
C SER A 67 1.98 7.12 -18.18
N THR A 68 2.84 6.47 -17.40
CA THR A 68 3.30 5.08 -17.60
C THR A 68 2.44 4.07 -16.85
N GLY A 69 1.46 4.53 -16.06
CA GLY A 69 0.66 3.65 -15.21
C GLY A 69 1.40 3.23 -13.93
N SER A 70 2.32 4.08 -13.46
CA SER A 70 3.13 3.85 -12.27
C SER A 70 2.91 4.95 -11.21
N VAL A 71 3.12 4.59 -9.95
CA VAL A 71 3.11 5.53 -8.83
C VAL A 71 3.96 4.95 -7.71
N ASP A 72 4.75 5.79 -7.04
CA ASP A 72 5.62 5.37 -5.95
C ASP A 72 5.51 6.31 -4.74
N SER A 73 6.04 5.87 -3.61
CA SER A 73 6.01 6.60 -2.34
C SER A 73 7.23 7.50 -2.13
N THR A 74 8.03 7.80 -3.16
CA THR A 74 9.23 8.63 -3.02
C THR A 74 8.87 9.99 -2.44
N GLY A 75 9.60 10.41 -1.41
CA GLY A 75 9.32 11.65 -0.69
C GLY A 75 8.18 11.56 0.33
N HIS A 76 7.60 10.37 0.53
CA HIS A 76 6.58 10.10 1.53
C HIS A 76 7.00 8.95 2.45
N SER A 77 6.93 9.17 3.76
CA SER A 77 7.15 8.10 4.73
C SER A 77 6.00 7.10 4.70
N ILE A 78 6.35 5.82 4.73
CA ILE A 78 5.40 4.71 4.94
C ILE A 78 5.44 4.19 6.37
N SER A 79 6.28 4.79 7.21
CA SER A 79 6.54 4.39 8.59
C SER A 79 5.58 5.06 9.59
N GLY A 80 4.63 5.87 9.08
CA GLY A 80 3.72 6.67 9.88
C GLY A 80 4.39 7.88 10.53
N GLU A 81 3.58 8.81 11.03
CA GLU A 81 4.09 9.95 11.80
C GLU A 81 4.73 9.48 13.11
N PRO A 82 5.83 10.11 13.58
CA PRO A 82 6.44 9.77 14.87
C PRO A 82 5.43 9.90 16.03
N ALA A 83 5.34 8.84 16.86
CA ALA A 83 4.37 8.72 17.97
C ALA A 83 2.88 8.77 17.56
N GLY A 84 2.59 8.61 16.27
CA GLY A 84 1.26 8.41 15.75
C GLY A 84 0.75 6.98 15.95
N PRO A 85 -0.56 6.74 15.77
CA PRO A 85 -1.15 5.41 15.90
C PRO A 85 -0.67 4.42 14.82
N ALA A 86 -0.07 4.93 13.74
CA ALA A 86 0.46 4.14 12.64
C ALA A 86 2.00 4.07 12.66
N THR A 87 2.66 4.53 13.73
CA THR A 87 4.14 4.49 13.81
C THR A 87 4.63 3.05 13.73
N VAL A 88 5.61 2.84 12.85
CA VAL A 88 6.34 1.58 12.74
C VAL A 88 7.45 1.55 13.78
N HIS A 89 7.53 0.47 14.53
CA HIS A 89 8.56 0.22 15.54
C HIS A 89 9.51 -0.90 15.09
N SER A 90 10.70 -0.91 15.68
CA SER A 90 11.66 -1.97 15.45
C SER A 90 11.06 -3.32 15.86
N GLY A 91 11.15 -4.31 14.97
CA GLY A 91 10.56 -5.64 15.17
C GLY A 91 9.12 -5.76 14.68
N ASP A 92 8.47 -4.66 14.26
CA ASP A 92 7.14 -4.72 13.66
C ASP A 92 7.19 -5.46 12.32
N THR A 93 6.11 -6.17 12.02
CA THR A 93 5.83 -6.65 10.66
C THR A 93 4.59 -5.93 10.17
N LYS A 94 4.76 -5.06 9.17
CA LYS A 94 3.67 -4.26 8.60
C LYS A 94 3.26 -4.83 7.25
N HIS A 95 1.98 -4.72 6.97
CA HIS A 95 1.40 -5.15 5.70
C HIS A 95 0.94 -3.92 4.94
N TYR A 96 1.35 -3.80 3.67
CA TYR A 96 1.04 -2.66 2.81
C TYR A 96 0.19 -3.10 1.63
N GLN A 97 -0.72 -2.25 1.20
CA GLN A 97 -1.51 -2.47 0.01
C GLN A 97 -1.89 -1.14 -0.64
N GLY A 98 -2.12 -1.19 -1.94
CA GLY A 98 -2.57 -0.08 -2.74
C GLY A 98 -4.04 -0.20 -3.07
N TRP A 99 -4.84 0.81 -2.76
CA TRP A 99 -6.19 0.99 -3.29
C TRP A 99 -6.13 1.99 -4.43
N TYR A 100 -6.67 1.66 -5.61
CA TYR A 100 -6.58 2.55 -6.77
C TYR A 100 -7.87 2.60 -7.57
N ARG A 101 -8.08 3.73 -8.24
CA ARG A 101 -9.21 3.92 -9.15
C ARG A 101 -8.98 3.12 -10.42
N ASP A 102 -10.01 2.36 -10.79
CA ASP A 102 -10.02 1.55 -12.00
C ASP A 102 -11.40 1.64 -12.69
N PRO A 103 -11.76 2.81 -13.23
CA PRO A 103 -13.05 2.99 -13.90
C PRO A 103 -13.11 2.35 -15.29
N ALA A 104 -11.97 1.92 -15.86
CA ALA A 104 -11.85 1.59 -17.29
C ALA A 104 -11.27 0.20 -17.58
N LEU A 105 -10.61 -0.48 -16.62
CA LEU A 105 -9.94 -1.77 -16.87
C LEU A 105 -10.58 -2.96 -16.14
N SER A 106 -11.51 -2.75 -15.22
CA SER A 106 -12.08 -3.85 -14.45
C SER A 106 -13.35 -4.46 -15.08
N PRO A 107 -13.39 -5.79 -15.28
CA PRO A 107 -14.59 -6.49 -15.76
C PRO A 107 -15.68 -6.63 -14.69
N CYS A 108 -15.36 -6.38 -13.41
CA CYS A 108 -16.29 -6.50 -12.28
C CYS A 108 -17.09 -5.22 -12.02
N GLY A 109 -16.61 -4.06 -12.52
CA GLY A 109 -17.40 -2.84 -12.64
C GLY A 109 -17.59 -2.01 -11.36
N SER A 110 -16.83 -2.24 -10.28
CA SER A 110 -16.91 -1.44 -9.05
C SER A 110 -16.19 -0.08 -9.16
N GLY A 111 -15.33 0.08 -10.18
CA GLY A 111 -14.63 1.34 -10.47
C GLY A 111 -13.38 1.59 -9.62
N PHE A 112 -12.98 0.61 -8.82
CA PHE A 112 -11.73 0.57 -8.05
C PHE A 112 -11.28 -0.86 -7.80
N ASN A 113 -9.98 -1.02 -7.61
CA ASN A 113 -9.34 -2.30 -7.36
C ASN A 113 -8.21 -2.13 -6.32
N LEU A 114 -7.61 -3.24 -5.90
CA LEU A 114 -6.54 -3.29 -4.93
C LEU A 114 -5.34 -4.06 -5.49
N SER A 115 -4.13 -3.64 -5.13
CA SER A 115 -2.92 -4.43 -5.39
C SER A 115 -2.93 -5.73 -4.57
N HIS A 116 -1.95 -6.61 -4.76
CA HIS A 116 -1.70 -7.63 -3.74
C HIS A 116 -1.21 -6.97 -2.43
N GLY A 117 -1.33 -7.68 -1.31
CA GLY A 117 -0.75 -7.27 -0.02
C GLY A 117 0.74 -7.60 0.04
N LEU A 118 1.54 -6.67 0.52
CA LEU A 118 2.98 -6.79 0.68
C LEU A 118 3.35 -6.76 2.16
N GLU A 119 3.99 -7.81 2.65
CA GLU A 119 4.50 -7.89 4.01
C GLU A 119 5.94 -7.34 4.07
N ILE A 120 6.22 -6.47 5.03
CA ILE A 120 7.54 -5.90 5.28
C ILE A 120 7.88 -6.06 6.77
N PRO A 121 8.85 -6.92 7.12
CA PRO A 121 9.41 -6.96 8.46
C PRO A 121 10.42 -5.82 8.64
N PHE A 122 10.23 -5.00 9.68
CA PHE A 122 11.14 -3.93 10.03
C PHE A 122 12.19 -4.41 11.02
N THR A 123 13.45 -4.40 10.61
CA THR A 123 14.57 -4.77 11.47
C THR A 123 14.93 -3.64 12.42
N PRO A 124 15.60 -3.96 13.56
CA PRO A 124 16.25 -2.95 14.40
C PRO A 124 17.22 -2.04 13.66
#